data_AF-A0A6G0IML8-F1
#
_entry.id   AF-A0A6G0IML8-F1
#
_cell.length_a   1.000
_cell.length_b   1.000
_cell.length_c   1.000
_cell.angle_alpha   90.00
_cell.angle_beta   90.00
_cell.angle_gamma   90.00
#
_symmetry.space_group_name_H-M   'P 1'
#
loop_
_entity.id
_entity.type
_entity.pdbx_description
1 polymer ?
#
loop_
_entity_poly.entity_id
_entity_poly.type
_entity_poly.pdbx_seq_one_letter_code
_entity_poly.pdbx_strand_id
1 'polypeptide(L)'
;MSGTQRKLTQNPLEKTWVPWMKGRLSQRRGSSVPQFTNSPTMIVMVGLPARGKTYISKKLTRYLNWIGVTTKVFNVGQYRRDATRSYNSFEFFRPDNEEAMKIRKACAVAALKDVCDYFTRELGQVVQVKLSSPDYIDCDKEEAVADFLKRIECYKLTYVPLDDNKDRNLSYIKIFNVGSRYLVNRVQDHIQSR
;
A
#
# COMPACT_ATOMS: atom_id res chain seq x y z
N MET A 1 -51.77 13.77 -2.27
CA MET A 1 -50.44 13.11 -2.21
C MET A 1 -50.11 12.84 -0.74
N SER A 2 -50.38 11.64 -0.22
CA SER A 2 -50.05 11.31 1.19
C SER A 2 -48.60 10.86 1.28
N GLY A 3 -47.77 11.64 1.98
CA GLY A 3 -46.38 11.28 2.25
C GLY A 3 -46.32 10.18 3.31
N THR A 4 -45.81 9.01 2.96
CA THR A 4 -45.60 7.93 3.93
C THR A 4 -44.52 8.36 4.95
N GLN A 5 -44.92 8.69 6.18
CA GLN A 5 -44.00 9.01 7.27
C GLN A 5 -43.13 7.79 7.60
N ARG A 6 -41.82 7.90 7.39
CA ARG A 6 -40.86 6.83 7.73
C ARG A 6 -40.61 6.83 9.24
N LYS A 7 -41.01 5.76 9.93
CA LYS A 7 -40.73 5.55 11.35
C LYS A 7 -39.23 5.29 11.56
N LEU A 8 -38.60 5.95 12.54
CA LEU A 8 -37.19 5.77 12.91
C LEU A 8 -37.07 4.99 14.24
N THR A 9 -35.95 4.31 14.43
CA THR A 9 -35.56 3.64 15.68
C THR A 9 -34.11 3.94 15.98
N GLN A 10 -33.73 4.04 17.26
CA GLN A 10 -32.35 4.31 17.65
C GLN A 10 -31.59 3.01 17.87
N ASN A 11 -30.39 2.88 17.29
CA ASN A 11 -29.47 1.81 17.60
C ASN A 11 -29.04 1.92 19.08
N PRO A 12 -29.27 0.90 19.93
CA PRO A 12 -28.94 0.98 21.35
C PRO A 12 -27.44 1.18 21.64
N LEU A 13 -26.55 0.75 20.74
CA LEU A 13 -25.09 0.80 20.93
C LEU A 13 -24.51 2.12 20.41
N GLU A 14 -24.71 2.41 19.13
CA GLU A 14 -24.13 3.60 18.48
C GLU A 14 -24.97 4.87 18.69
N LYS A 15 -26.18 4.75 19.26
CA LYS A 15 -27.16 5.83 19.44
C LYS A 15 -27.54 6.54 18.14
N THR A 16 -27.30 5.91 17.00
CA THR A 16 -27.64 6.39 15.66
C THR A 16 -29.11 6.09 15.34
N TRP A 17 -29.83 7.08 14.79
CA TRP A 17 -31.21 6.88 14.34
C TRP A 17 -31.23 6.22 12.96
N VAL A 18 -31.84 5.04 12.88
CA VAL A 18 -31.96 4.26 11.64
C VAL A 18 -33.44 4.05 11.28
N PRO A 19 -33.79 3.91 9.99
CA PRO A 19 -35.16 3.60 9.59
C PRO A 19 -35.66 2.29 10.19
N TRP A 20 -36.85 2.30 10.77
CA TRP A 20 -37.48 1.13 11.38
C TRP A 20 -37.92 0.14 10.29
N MET A 21 -37.39 -1.08 10.33
CA MET A 21 -37.75 -2.16 9.38
C MET A 21 -38.84 -3.06 9.98
N LYS A 22 -39.98 -3.23 9.29
CA LYS A 22 -40.94 -4.32 9.58
C LYS A 22 -40.31 -5.66 9.17
N GLY A 23 -40.38 -6.66 10.06
CA GLY A 23 -39.56 -7.86 10.01
C GLY A 23 -39.64 -8.72 8.74
N ARG A 24 -38.47 -9.13 8.25
CA ARG A 24 -38.01 -10.49 7.93
C ARG A 24 -36.60 -10.37 7.36
N LEU A 25 -35.66 -11.12 7.94
CA LEU A 25 -34.30 -11.30 7.43
C LEU A 25 -34.37 -11.82 5.97
N SER A 26 -33.77 -11.14 5.00
CA SER A 26 -33.14 -11.77 3.80
C SER A 26 -32.62 -10.81 2.73
N GLN A 27 -32.93 -9.51 2.73
CA GLN A 27 -32.12 -8.60 1.92
C GLN A 27 -30.88 -8.23 2.72
N ARG A 28 -29.77 -8.92 2.46
CA ARG A 28 -28.45 -8.31 2.62
C ARG A 28 -28.56 -6.95 1.95
N ARG A 29 -28.75 -5.87 2.72
CA ARG A 29 -28.39 -4.55 2.25
C ARG A 29 -26.90 -4.70 1.97
N GLY A 30 -26.55 -4.88 0.70
CA GLY A 30 -25.22 -4.54 0.25
C GLY A 30 -24.97 -3.18 0.85
N SER A 31 -23.93 -3.08 1.68
CA SER A 31 -23.60 -1.85 2.37
C SER A 31 -23.63 -0.74 1.33
N SER A 32 -24.65 0.11 1.37
CA SER A 32 -24.71 1.29 0.51
C SER A 32 -23.79 2.31 1.16
N VAL A 33 -22.50 1.98 1.18
CA VAL A 33 -21.43 2.93 1.43
C VAL A 33 -21.54 3.94 0.27
N PRO A 34 -21.65 5.25 0.53
CA PRO A 34 -21.95 6.23 -0.52
C PRO A 34 -20.95 6.11 -1.68
N GLN A 35 -21.46 5.80 -2.87
CA GLN A 35 -20.67 5.32 -4.01
C GLN A 35 -19.76 6.39 -4.67
N PHE A 36 -19.81 7.65 -4.24
CA PHE A 36 -19.13 8.74 -4.96
C PHE A 36 -17.73 9.11 -4.44
N THR A 37 -17.23 8.48 -3.37
CA THR A 37 -15.90 8.77 -2.78
C THR A 37 -15.09 7.54 -2.34
N ASN A 38 -15.47 6.32 -2.79
CA ASN A 38 -15.01 5.04 -2.20
C ASN A 38 -14.28 4.11 -3.17
N SER A 39 -13.63 4.64 -4.22
CA SER A 39 -12.72 3.80 -5.01
C SER A 39 -11.54 3.39 -4.14
N PRO A 40 -11.21 2.09 -4.04
CA PRO A 40 -10.07 1.66 -3.26
C PRO A 40 -8.76 2.29 -3.77
N THR A 41 -7.92 2.77 -2.85
CA THR A 41 -6.71 3.53 -3.19
C THR A 41 -5.46 2.67 -2.98
N MET A 42 -4.64 2.53 -4.02
CA MET A 42 -3.34 1.88 -3.92
C MET A 42 -2.23 2.93 -3.81
N ILE A 43 -1.50 2.90 -2.70
CA ILE A 43 -0.32 3.71 -2.44
C ILE A 43 0.92 2.90 -2.83
N VAL A 44 1.66 3.40 -3.81
CA VAL A 44 2.89 2.77 -4.31
C VAL A 44 4.12 3.49 -3.73
N MET A 45 4.93 2.78 -2.95
CA MET A 45 6.14 3.35 -2.35
C MET A 45 7.31 3.29 -3.33
N VAL A 46 7.81 4.44 -3.78
CA VAL A 46 8.93 4.54 -4.74
C VAL A 46 10.21 5.02 -4.04
N GLY A 47 11.37 4.53 -4.48
CA GLY A 47 12.68 5.02 -4.06
C GLY A 47 13.71 3.92 -3.77
N LEU A 48 14.97 4.32 -3.69
CA LEU A 48 16.10 3.43 -3.39
C LEU A 48 15.97 2.71 -2.04
N PRO A 49 16.62 1.55 -1.85
CA PRO A 49 16.72 0.90 -0.54
C PRO A 49 17.17 1.87 0.58
N ALA A 50 16.79 1.59 1.83
CA ALA A 50 17.04 2.43 3.02
C ALA A 50 16.48 3.86 3.03
N ARG A 51 15.63 4.26 2.08
CA ARG A 51 14.97 5.59 2.07
C ARG A 51 13.71 5.70 2.93
N GLY A 52 13.60 4.96 4.03
CA GLY A 52 12.47 5.07 4.96
C GLY A 52 11.10 4.58 4.46
N LYS A 53 11.01 4.00 3.24
CA LYS A 53 9.75 3.47 2.69
C LYS A 53 9.02 2.53 3.66
N THR A 54 9.75 1.61 4.30
CA THR A 54 9.18 0.67 5.28
C THR A 54 8.60 1.35 6.50
N TYR A 55 9.29 2.40 6.97
CA TYR A 55 8.90 3.17 8.14
C TYR A 55 7.63 3.97 7.86
N ILE A 56 7.61 4.72 6.75
CA ILE A 56 6.45 5.50 6.32
C ILE A 56 5.24 4.59 6.13
N SER A 57 5.42 3.46 5.45
CA SER A 57 4.30 2.56 5.19
C SER A 57 3.69 2.00 6.50
N LYS A 58 4.53 1.58 7.46
CA LYS A 58 4.04 1.07 8.75
C LYS A 58 3.30 2.17 9.53
N LYS A 59 3.87 3.38 9.59
CA LYS A 59 3.24 4.52 10.28
C LYS A 59 1.91 4.93 9.63
N LEU A 60 1.88 5.05 8.31
CA LEU A 60 0.70 5.46 7.57
C LEU A 60 -0.41 4.41 7.68
N THR A 61 -0.06 3.12 7.55
CA THR A 61 -1.03 2.03 7.75
C THR A 61 -1.61 2.04 9.16
N ARG A 62 -0.78 2.26 10.19
CA ARG A 62 -1.26 2.35 11.57
C ARG A 62 -2.21 3.54 11.75
N TYR A 63 -1.85 4.70 11.22
CA TYR A 63 -2.68 5.90 11.30
C TYR A 63 -4.03 5.72 10.59
N LEU A 64 -4.03 5.22 9.35
CA LEU A 64 -5.25 5.01 8.57
C LEU A 64 -6.19 4.02 9.25
N ASN A 65 -5.66 2.88 9.74
CA ASN A 65 -6.48 1.94 10.51
C ASN A 65 -7.01 2.56 11.82
N TRP A 66 -6.22 3.40 12.50
CA TRP A 66 -6.65 4.07 13.72
C TRP A 66 -7.82 5.04 13.50
N ILE A 67 -7.85 5.75 12.36
CA ILE A 67 -8.99 6.61 11.98
C ILE A 67 -10.16 5.84 11.33
N GLY A 68 -10.09 4.51 11.29
CA GLY A 68 -11.17 3.64 10.78
C GLY A 68 -11.10 3.31 9.28
N VAL A 69 -10.00 3.64 8.59
CA VAL A 69 -9.79 3.29 7.17
C VAL A 69 -9.03 1.97 7.07
N THR A 70 -9.71 0.93 6.58
CA THR A 70 -9.14 -0.42 6.46
C THR A 70 -7.95 -0.44 5.50
N THR A 71 -6.74 -0.61 6.05
CA THR A 71 -5.49 -0.46 5.32
C THR A 71 -4.56 -1.66 5.53
N LYS A 72 -3.99 -2.20 4.44
CA LYS A 72 -3.06 -3.34 4.48
C LYS A 72 -1.77 -3.05 3.70
N VAL A 73 -0.65 -3.60 4.18
CA VAL A 73 0.67 -3.50 3.52
C VAL A 73 1.02 -4.79 2.82
N PHE A 74 1.40 -4.70 1.55
CA PHE A 74 1.90 -5.79 0.73
C PHE A 74 3.38 -5.56 0.46
N ASN A 75 4.22 -6.42 1.03
CA ASN A 75 5.67 -6.25 0.93
C ASN A 75 6.23 -7.21 -0.11
N VAL A 76 6.49 -6.74 -1.33
CA VAL A 76 7.11 -7.51 -2.43
C VAL A 76 8.43 -8.17 -2.00
N GLY A 77 9.14 -7.58 -1.03
CA GLY A 77 10.35 -8.20 -0.46
C GLY A 77 10.05 -9.50 0.29
N GLN A 78 8.86 -9.63 0.89
CA GLN A 78 8.41 -10.86 1.54
C GLN A 78 8.12 -11.95 0.51
N TYR A 79 7.32 -11.64 -0.52
CA TYR A 79 7.07 -12.55 -1.65
C TYR A 79 8.37 -13.08 -2.25
N ARG A 80 9.36 -12.20 -2.40
CA ARG A 80 10.70 -12.60 -2.84
C ARG A 80 11.35 -13.58 -1.87
N ARG A 81 11.42 -13.29 -0.56
CA ARG A 81 11.99 -14.22 0.44
C ARG A 81 11.31 -15.59 0.44
N ASP A 82 9.99 -15.61 0.29
CA ASP A 82 9.23 -16.86 0.29
C ASP A 82 9.52 -17.68 -0.97
N ALA A 83 9.76 -17.01 -2.12
CA ALA A 83 10.13 -17.64 -3.39
C ALA A 83 11.63 -18.01 -3.49
N THR A 84 12.50 -17.30 -2.78
CA THR A 84 13.95 -17.47 -2.84
C THR A 84 14.52 -17.63 -1.43
N ARG A 85 14.48 -18.86 -0.90
CA ARG A 85 15.03 -19.18 0.43
C ARG A 85 16.57 -19.11 0.50
N SER A 86 17.26 -19.05 -0.64
CA SER A 86 18.71 -19.28 -0.77
C SER A 86 19.53 -18.11 -1.33
N TYR A 87 18.93 -16.97 -1.65
CA TYR A 87 19.66 -15.81 -2.19
C TYR A 87 19.89 -14.74 -1.13
N ASN A 88 21.11 -14.70 -0.58
CA ASN A 88 21.49 -13.77 0.50
C ASN A 88 22.36 -12.59 0.03
N SER A 89 22.73 -12.55 -1.25
CA SER A 89 23.73 -11.61 -1.78
C SER A 89 23.12 -10.54 -2.71
N PHE A 90 23.81 -9.40 -2.81
CA PHE A 90 23.52 -8.28 -3.70
C PHE A 90 23.46 -8.71 -5.18
N GLU A 91 24.10 -9.82 -5.55
CA GLU A 91 24.13 -10.37 -6.91
C GLU A 91 22.73 -10.64 -7.47
N PHE A 92 21.79 -10.99 -6.60
CA PHE A 92 20.37 -11.15 -6.96
C PHE A 92 19.74 -9.84 -7.46
N PHE A 93 20.25 -8.67 -7.06
CA PHE A 93 19.69 -7.37 -7.45
C PHE A 93 20.35 -6.75 -8.67
N ARG A 94 21.37 -7.39 -9.24
CA ARG A 94 22.05 -6.85 -10.42
C ARG A 94 21.11 -6.79 -11.62
N PRO A 95 21.23 -5.74 -12.46
CA PRO A 95 20.34 -5.56 -13.60
C PRO A 95 20.60 -6.56 -14.74
N ASP A 96 21.80 -7.12 -14.82
CA ASP A 96 22.21 -8.15 -15.80
C ASP A 96 21.74 -9.57 -15.41
N ASN A 97 21.25 -9.76 -14.18
CA ASN A 97 20.73 -11.04 -13.73
C ASN A 97 19.29 -11.26 -14.22
N GLU A 98 19.15 -11.82 -15.43
CA GLU A 98 17.84 -12.07 -16.04
C GLU A 98 16.94 -13.00 -15.21
N GLU A 99 17.50 -14.02 -14.57
CA GLU A 99 16.75 -14.97 -13.74
C GLU A 99 16.16 -14.25 -12.51
N ALA A 100 16.98 -13.48 -11.79
CA ALA A 100 16.52 -12.72 -10.65
C ALA A 100 15.52 -11.63 -11.05
N MET A 101 15.68 -11.01 -12.23
CA MET A 101 14.69 -10.07 -12.77
C MET A 101 13.35 -10.75 -13.06
N LYS A 102 13.34 -11.97 -13.63
CA LYS A 102 12.12 -12.79 -13.82
C LYS A 102 11.45 -13.11 -12.49
N ILE A 103 12.21 -13.55 -11.49
CA ILE A 103 11.70 -13.86 -10.14
C ILE A 103 11.10 -12.60 -9.48
N ARG A 104 11.82 -11.46 -9.53
CA ARG A 104 11.33 -10.19 -8.96
C ARG A 104 10.05 -9.72 -9.63
N LYS A 105 9.94 -9.87 -10.95
CA LYS A 105 8.71 -9.56 -11.70
C LYS A 105 7.57 -10.47 -11.28
N ALA A 106 7.80 -11.77 -11.15
CA ALA A 106 6.80 -12.72 -10.67
C ALA A 106 6.31 -12.39 -9.25
N CYS A 107 7.22 -12.03 -8.34
CA CYS A 107 6.87 -11.60 -6.98
C CYS A 107 6.01 -10.33 -6.96
N ALA A 108 6.30 -9.36 -7.84
CA ALA A 108 5.49 -8.15 -7.96
C ALA A 108 4.07 -8.46 -8.49
N VAL A 109 3.97 -9.34 -9.50
CA VAL A 109 2.67 -9.79 -10.05
C VAL A 109 1.87 -10.54 -8.98
N ALA A 110 2.50 -11.43 -8.21
CA ALA A 110 1.84 -12.14 -7.12
C ALA A 110 1.32 -11.16 -6.05
N ALA A 111 2.12 -10.19 -5.65
CA ALA A 111 1.68 -9.15 -4.72
C ALA A 111 0.49 -8.36 -5.26
N LEU A 112 0.52 -7.95 -6.54
CA LEU A 112 -0.59 -7.23 -7.18
C LEU A 112 -1.86 -8.08 -7.26
N LYS A 113 -1.75 -9.39 -7.47
CA LYS A 113 -2.90 -10.29 -7.43
C LYS A 113 -3.55 -10.30 -6.05
N ASP A 114 -2.76 -10.38 -4.98
CA ASP A 114 -3.28 -10.33 -3.62
C ASP A 114 -3.87 -8.96 -3.26
N VAL A 115 -3.34 -7.87 -3.84
CA VAL A 115 -3.96 -6.53 -3.75
C VAL A 115 -5.35 -6.53 -4.38
N CYS A 116 -5.50 -7.11 -5.58
CA CYS A 116 -6.81 -7.22 -6.24
C CYS A 116 -7.79 -8.06 -5.42
N ASP A 117 -7.34 -9.19 -4.88
CA ASP A 117 -8.17 -10.04 -4.01
C ASP A 117 -8.58 -9.29 -2.73
N TYR A 118 -7.69 -8.47 -2.14
CA TYR A 118 -7.99 -7.64 -0.99
C TYR A 118 -9.08 -6.59 -1.28
N PHE A 119 -9.00 -5.90 -2.41
CA PHE A 119 -10.01 -4.91 -2.79
C PHE A 119 -11.36 -5.54 -3.14
N THR A 120 -11.36 -6.72 -3.76
CA THR A 120 -12.58 -7.35 -4.26
C THR A 120 -13.28 -8.23 -3.23
N ARG A 121 -12.53 -8.94 -2.39
CA ARG A 121 -13.07 -9.94 -1.44
C ARG A 121 -13.08 -9.47 0.00
N GLU A 122 -12.04 -8.75 0.43
CA GLU A 122 -11.87 -8.30 1.82
C GLU A 122 -12.45 -6.89 2.06
N LEU A 123 -13.03 -6.23 1.04
CA LEU A 123 -13.58 -4.86 1.09
C LEU A 123 -12.59 -3.83 1.67
N GLY A 124 -11.30 -4.03 1.42
CA GLY A 124 -10.25 -3.13 1.85
C GLY A 124 -10.31 -1.77 1.14
N GLN A 125 -9.96 -0.69 1.83
CA GLN A 125 -10.00 0.66 1.27
C GLN A 125 -8.64 1.16 0.79
N VAL A 126 -7.55 0.84 1.50
CA VAL A 126 -6.21 1.31 1.14
C VAL A 126 -5.18 0.18 1.15
N VAL A 127 -4.32 0.18 0.13
CA VAL A 127 -3.23 -0.79 0.01
C VAL A 127 -1.89 -0.09 -0.16
N GLN A 128 -0.86 -0.55 0.57
CA GLN A 128 0.50 -0.05 0.43
C GLN A 128 1.46 -1.12 -0.07
N VAL A 129 2.10 -0.90 -1.21
CA VAL A 129 3.09 -1.84 -1.76
C VAL A 129 4.51 -1.36 -1.47
N LYS A 130 5.38 -2.22 -0.91
CA LYS A 130 6.81 -1.88 -0.64
C LYS A 130 7.78 -3.05 -0.77
N LEU A 131 9.07 -2.74 -0.64
CA LEU A 131 10.19 -3.69 -0.54
C LEU A 131 10.91 -3.47 0.81
N SER A 132 10.98 -4.47 1.69
CA SER A 132 11.84 -4.44 2.90
C SER A 132 12.64 -5.73 3.07
N SER A 133 13.67 -5.71 3.93
CA SER A 133 14.64 -6.79 4.09
C SER A 133 14.93 -7.06 5.58
N PRO A 134 14.67 -8.29 6.07
CA PRO A 134 15.37 -8.97 7.14
C PRO A 134 16.45 -9.92 6.55
N ASP A 135 17.07 -9.56 5.43
CA ASP A 135 17.90 -10.47 4.62
C ASP A 135 19.29 -10.74 5.25
N TYR A 136 19.61 -10.11 6.38
CA TYR A 136 20.94 -10.12 7.02
C TYR A 136 20.91 -10.67 8.46
N ILE A 137 19.95 -11.55 8.80
CA ILE A 137 19.78 -12.06 10.17
C ILE A 137 21.04 -12.82 10.67
N ASP A 138 21.70 -13.58 9.78
CA ASP A 138 22.83 -14.45 10.12
C ASP A 138 24.18 -13.96 9.55
N CYS A 139 24.25 -12.71 9.08
CA CYS A 139 25.47 -12.13 8.51
C CYS A 139 26.22 -11.28 9.53
N ASP A 140 27.54 -11.23 9.40
CA ASP A 140 28.34 -10.24 10.11
C ASP A 140 27.91 -8.82 9.70
N LYS A 141 28.00 -7.87 10.64
CA LYS A 141 27.54 -6.49 10.41
C LYS A 141 28.31 -5.79 9.29
N GLU A 142 29.61 -6.00 9.21
CA GLU A 142 30.47 -5.33 8.23
C GLU A 142 30.19 -5.86 6.83
N GLU A 143 30.05 -7.18 6.72
CA GLU A 143 29.66 -7.86 5.48
C GLU A 143 28.25 -7.45 5.02
N ALA A 144 27.29 -7.42 5.95
CA ALA A 144 25.92 -6.99 5.66
C ALA A 144 25.85 -5.54 5.16
N VAL A 145 26.64 -4.63 5.75
CA VAL A 145 26.72 -3.24 5.29
C VAL A 145 27.34 -3.16 3.89
N ALA A 146 28.42 -3.89 3.64
CA ALA A 146 29.07 -3.93 2.34
C ALA A 146 28.15 -4.47 1.24
N ASP A 147 27.44 -5.57 1.50
CA ASP A 147 26.42 -6.14 0.61
C ASP A 147 25.30 -5.13 0.33
N PHE A 148 24.79 -4.51 1.39
CA PHE A 148 23.68 -3.57 1.27
C PHE A 148 24.04 -2.32 0.48
N LEU A 149 25.27 -1.82 0.59
CA LEU A 149 25.78 -0.73 -0.23
C LEU A 149 25.86 -1.12 -1.71
N LYS A 150 26.41 -2.29 -2.03
CA LYS A 150 26.45 -2.82 -3.41
C LYS A 150 25.05 -3.00 -3.99
N ARG A 151 24.11 -3.44 -3.16
CA ARG A 151 22.69 -3.53 -3.53
C ARG A 151 22.12 -2.15 -3.88
N ILE A 152 22.41 -1.10 -3.11
CA ILE A 152 21.98 0.26 -3.45
C ILE A 152 22.53 0.68 -4.81
N GLU A 153 23.81 0.41 -5.08
CA GLU A 153 24.42 0.71 -6.38
C GLU A 153 23.73 0.00 -7.55
N CYS A 154 23.37 -1.29 -7.39
CA CYS A 154 22.61 -2.03 -8.40
C CYS A 154 21.28 -1.35 -8.75
N TYR A 155 20.56 -0.80 -7.75
CA TYR A 155 19.34 -0.05 -7.99
C TYR A 155 19.60 1.33 -8.62
N LYS A 156 20.68 2.02 -8.24
CA LYS A 156 21.01 3.35 -8.79
C LYS A 156 21.22 3.32 -10.31
N LEU A 157 21.81 2.25 -10.85
CA LEU A 157 22.07 2.10 -12.29
C LEU A 157 20.79 2.17 -13.15
N THR A 158 19.64 1.79 -12.60
CA THR A 158 18.36 1.71 -13.31
C THR A 158 17.28 2.63 -12.72
N TYR A 159 17.60 3.36 -11.65
CA TYR A 159 16.62 4.16 -10.93
C TYR A 159 16.29 5.45 -11.70
N VAL A 160 15.05 5.53 -12.15
CA VAL A 160 14.46 6.76 -12.70
C VAL A 160 13.54 7.37 -11.64
N PRO A 161 13.86 8.56 -11.10
CA PRO A 161 12.96 9.25 -10.18
C PRO A 161 11.71 9.74 -10.92
N LEU A 162 10.61 9.91 -10.19
CA LEU A 162 9.43 10.61 -10.70
C LEU A 162 9.85 12.00 -11.23
N ASP A 163 9.33 12.38 -12.39
CA ASP A 163 9.65 13.62 -13.11
C ASP A 163 8.43 14.55 -13.13
N ASP A 164 8.61 15.81 -12.73
CA ASP A 164 7.48 16.72 -12.55
C ASP A 164 6.76 17.09 -13.86
N ASN A 165 7.44 16.95 -15.01
CA ASN A 165 6.88 17.26 -16.31
C ASN A 165 6.27 16.01 -16.98
N LYS A 166 7.00 14.90 -16.98
CA LYS A 166 6.58 13.65 -17.62
C LYS A 166 5.46 12.97 -16.82
N ASP A 167 5.54 12.99 -15.49
CA ASP A 167 4.59 12.35 -14.59
C ASP A 167 3.51 13.30 -14.05
N ARG A 168 3.33 14.46 -14.69
CA ARG A 168 2.37 15.51 -14.29
C ARG A 168 0.93 15.02 -14.10
N ASN A 169 0.58 13.89 -14.74
CA ASN A 169 -0.75 13.31 -14.68
C ASN A 169 -0.98 12.38 -13.49
N LEU A 170 0.07 11.99 -12.77
CA LEU A 170 0.01 11.08 -11.63
C LEU A 170 -0.22 11.85 -10.31
N SER A 171 -0.99 11.27 -9.40
CA SER A 171 -1.13 11.76 -8.03
C SER A 171 0.04 11.25 -7.19
N TYR A 172 0.90 12.15 -6.69
CA TYR A 172 2.07 11.73 -5.89
C TYR A 172 2.53 12.78 -4.88
N ILE A 173 3.29 12.30 -3.90
CA ILE A 173 4.05 13.13 -2.96
C ILE A 173 5.53 12.72 -2.99
N LYS A 174 6.41 13.69 -3.23
CA LYS A 174 7.87 13.55 -3.11
C LYS A 174 8.33 14.14 -1.79
N ILE A 175 9.02 13.33 -1.00
CA ILE A 175 9.57 13.72 0.29
C ILE A 175 11.09 13.88 0.15
N PHE A 176 11.60 15.09 0.40
CA PHE A 176 13.02 15.42 0.30
C PHE A 176 13.68 15.52 1.67
N ASN A 177 14.91 15.00 1.77
CA ASN A 177 15.76 15.00 2.97
C ASN A 177 14.97 14.77 4.27
N VAL A 178 14.38 13.57 4.39
CA VAL A 178 13.69 13.12 5.61
C VAL A 178 12.55 14.06 6.05
N GLY A 179 11.92 14.76 5.11
CA GLY A 179 10.79 15.66 5.39
C GLY A 179 11.15 17.14 5.45
N SER A 180 12.38 17.54 5.11
CA SER A 180 12.76 18.96 4.99
C SER A 180 11.90 19.74 3.98
N ARG A 181 11.45 19.05 2.92
CA ARG A 181 10.65 19.64 1.85
C ARG A 181 9.74 18.59 1.24
N TYR A 182 8.57 19.02 0.79
CA TYR A 182 7.58 18.20 0.13
C TYR A 182 7.23 18.80 -1.23
N LEU A 183 6.99 17.96 -2.24
CA LEU A 183 6.35 18.33 -3.49
C LEU A 183 5.14 17.43 -3.66
N VAL A 184 3.97 18.03 -3.82
CA VAL A 184 2.69 17.32 -3.96
C VAL A 184 2.12 17.63 -5.33
N ASN A 185 1.70 16.60 -6.06
CA ASN A 185 1.07 16.73 -7.37
C ASN A 185 -0.30 16.05 -7.38
N ARG A 186 -1.32 16.75 -7.90
CA ARG A 186 -2.68 16.26 -8.17
C ARG A 186 -3.32 15.42 -7.06
N VAL A 187 -3.65 16.03 -5.93
CA VAL A 187 -4.46 15.39 -4.88
C VAL A 187 -5.89 15.20 -5.40
N GLN A 188 -6.38 13.95 -5.43
CA GLN A 188 -7.68 13.61 -6.04
C GLN A 188 -8.81 13.43 -5.03
N ASP A 189 -8.50 13.03 -3.80
CA ASP A 189 -9.51 12.66 -2.81
C ASP A 189 -9.10 13.11 -1.40
N HIS A 190 -10.07 13.04 -0.47
CA HIS A 190 -9.86 13.42 0.91
C HIS A 190 -8.88 12.51 1.65
N ILE A 191 -8.76 11.22 1.28
CA ILE A 191 -7.80 10.29 1.88
C ILE A 191 -6.36 10.72 1.53
N GLN A 192 -6.11 11.17 0.30
CA GLN A 192 -4.83 11.68 -0.17
C GLN A 192 -4.45 13.03 0.47
N SER A 193 -5.44 13.82 0.89
CA SER A 193 -5.21 15.11 1.56
C SER A 193 -4.91 15.02 3.06
N ARG A 194 -5.20 13.88 3.70
CA ARG A 194 -4.99 13.66 5.14
C ARG A 194 -3.60 13.15 5.46
#